data_AF-A0A240E264-F1
#
_entry.id   AF-A0A240E264-F1
#
_cell.length_a   1.000
_cell.length_b   1.000
_cell.length_c   1.000
_cell.angle_alpha   90.00
_cell.angle_beta   90.00
_cell.angle_gamma   90.00
#
_symmetry.space_group_name_H-M   'P 1'
#
loop_
_entity.id
_entity.type
_entity.pdbx_description
1 polymer ?
#
loop_
_entity_poly.entity_id
_entity_poly.type
_entity_poly.pdbx_seq_one_letter_code
_entity_poly.pdbx_strand_id
1 'polypeptide(L)'
;MKIEFIGPAVIAPDGGVFYSATLDGQPLTCHFSYEVLEDVDPETVLGDPLVHFSKHQLKLLSVAEQKILNGHAHASQIQIFSNDLPND
;
A
#
# COMPACT_ATOMS: atom_id res chain seq x y z
N MET A 1 -13.22 -3.55 12.93
CA MET A 1 -11.81 -3.43 12.53
C MET A 1 -11.45 -1.96 12.53
N LYS A 2 -10.43 -1.58 13.29
CA LYS A 2 -9.90 -0.22 13.30
C LYS A 2 -8.50 -0.24 12.68
N ILE A 3 -8.36 0.38 11.51
CA ILE A 3 -7.07 0.50 10.81
C ILE A 3 -6.55 1.92 11.05
N GLU A 4 -5.31 2.03 11.51
CA GLU A 4 -4.64 3.31 11.70
C GLU A 4 -3.30 3.24 10.97
N PHE A 5 -3.11 4.09 9.97
CA PHE A 5 -1.83 4.16 9.29
C PHE A 5 -0.92 5.16 9.99
N ILE A 6 0.26 4.71 10.43
CA ILE A 6 1.09 5.41 11.44
C ILE A 6 2.53 5.69 10.99
N GLY A 7 3.02 5.05 9.93
CA GLY A 7 4.42 5.16 9.54
C GLY A 7 4.66 6.18 8.43
N PRO A 8 5.87 6.77 8.35
CA PRO A 8 6.33 7.31 7.09
C PRO A 8 6.49 6.17 6.07
N ALA A 9 6.26 6.47 4.79
CA ALA A 9 6.54 5.55 3.70
C ALA A 9 8.05 5.30 3.60
N VAL A 10 8.44 4.04 3.40
CA VAL A 10 9.84 3.64 3.18
C VAL A 10 9.94 2.75 1.95
N ILE A 11 11.07 2.82 1.25
CA ILE A 11 11.28 2.03 0.03
C ILE A 11 11.44 0.56 0.39
N ALA A 12 10.70 -0.29 -0.33
CA ALA A 12 10.80 -1.73 -0.24
C ALA A 12 11.91 -2.27 -1.15
N PRO A 13 12.51 -3.44 -0.85
CA PRO A 13 13.62 -3.99 -1.64
C PRO A 13 13.25 -4.37 -3.08
N ASP A 14 11.96 -4.56 -3.36
CA ASP A 14 11.40 -4.81 -4.69
C ASP A 14 11.15 -3.52 -5.51
N GLY A 15 11.49 -2.34 -4.97
CA GLY A 15 11.22 -1.05 -5.61
C GLY A 15 9.83 -0.48 -5.31
N GLY A 16 9.00 -1.22 -4.57
CA GLY A 16 7.74 -0.74 -4.01
C GLY A 16 7.91 0.12 -2.75
N VAL A 17 6.84 0.21 -1.95
CA VAL A 17 6.79 1.01 -0.72
C VAL A 17 6.22 0.19 0.44
N PHE A 18 6.90 0.23 1.58
CA PHE A 18 6.32 -0.18 2.86
C PHE A 18 5.70 1.01 3.58
N TYR A 19 4.53 0.79 4.17
CA TYR A 19 3.82 1.75 5.00
C TYR A 19 3.35 1.09 6.29
N SER A 20 3.75 1.63 7.44
CA SER A 20 3.36 1.04 8.73
C SER A 20 1.93 1.41 9.11
N ALA A 21 1.19 0.44 9.59
CA ALA A 21 -0.18 0.55 10.06
C ALA A 21 -0.37 -0.24 11.35
N THR A 22 -1.52 -0.04 11.99
CA THR A 22 -2.01 -0.91 13.06
C THR A 22 -3.43 -1.32 12.75
N LEU A 23 -3.72 -2.61 12.91
CA LEU A 23 -5.05 -3.17 12.81
C LEU A 23 -5.49 -3.61 14.21
N ASP A 24 -6.51 -2.95 14.76
CA ASP A 24 -7.04 -3.21 16.10
C ASP A 24 -5.94 -3.22 17.19
N GLY A 25 -4.96 -2.32 17.04
CA GLY A 25 -3.80 -2.18 17.94
C GLY A 25 -2.64 -3.15 17.68
N GLN A 26 -2.78 -4.08 16.74
CA GLN A 26 -1.69 -4.96 16.31
C GLN A 26 -0.88 -4.31 15.18
N PRO A 27 0.45 -4.42 15.19
CA PRO A 27 1.27 -3.87 14.11
C PRO A 27 0.95 -4.58 12.79
N LEU A 28 0.81 -3.80 11.73
CA LEU A 28 0.56 -4.26 10.37
C LEU A 28 1.49 -3.51 9.43
N THR A 29 2.15 -4.22 8.52
CA THR A 29 2.95 -3.58 7.46
C THR A 29 2.22 -3.69 6.14
N CYS A 30 1.90 -2.57 5.50
CA CYS A 30 1.38 -2.54 4.15
C CYS A 30 2.56 -2.48 3.18
N HIS A 31 2.63 -3.44 2.27
CA HIS A 31 3.63 -3.48 1.21
C HIS A 31 2.94 -3.25 -0.12
N PHE A 32 3.16 -2.08 -0.70
CA PHE A 32 2.74 -1.73 -2.05
C PHE A 32 3.84 -2.16 -3.00
N SER A 33 3.54 -3.13 -3.88
CA SER A 33 4.51 -3.56 -4.90
C SER A 33 4.82 -2.44 -5.89
N TYR A 34 5.93 -2.56 -6.60
CA TYR A 34 6.23 -1.63 -7.69
C TYR A 34 5.11 -1.61 -8.75
N GLU A 35 4.55 -2.77 -9.10
CA GLU A 35 3.47 -2.89 -10.10
C GLU A 35 2.23 -2.05 -9.74
N VAL A 36 1.78 -2.08 -8.48
CA VAL A 36 0.59 -1.28 -8.10
C VAL A 36 0.87 0.22 -8.17
N LEU A 37 2.13 0.62 -7.95
CA LEU A 37 2.52 2.01 -8.16
C LEU A 37 2.45 2.32 -9.66
N GLU A 38 3.00 1.48 -10.53
CA GLU A 38 2.93 1.67 -11.99
C GLU A 38 1.49 1.77 -12.51
N ASP A 39 0.59 0.88 -12.08
CA ASP A 39 -0.80 0.91 -12.55
C ASP A 39 -1.60 2.10 -12.02
N VAL A 40 -1.24 2.64 -10.85
CA VAL A 40 -1.94 3.80 -10.28
C VAL A 40 -1.65 5.07 -11.06
N ASP A 41 -0.41 5.26 -11.52
CA ASP A 41 -0.02 6.36 -12.40
C ASP A 41 1.22 5.96 -13.23
N PRO A 42 0.99 5.39 -14.43
CA PRO A 42 2.04 4.83 -15.27
C PRO A 42 2.91 5.91 -15.94
N GLU A 43 2.43 7.15 -15.98
CA GLU A 43 3.12 8.27 -16.62
C GLU A 43 4.21 8.88 -15.72
N THR A 44 4.12 8.72 -14.40
CA THR A 44 5.10 9.27 -13.44
C THR A 44 5.99 8.24 -12.75
N VAL A 45 5.86 6.95 -13.06
CA VAL A 45 6.59 5.87 -12.37
C VAL A 45 8.09 5.76 -12.72
N LEU A 46 8.60 6.61 -13.62
CA LEU A 46 10.04 6.80 -13.86
C LEU A 46 10.77 7.56 -12.73
N GLY A 47 10.09 7.84 -11.62
CA GLY A 47 10.58 8.65 -10.50
C GLY A 47 10.75 7.88 -9.17
N ASP A 48 10.81 8.65 -8.07
CA ASP A 48 10.98 8.09 -6.73
C ASP A 48 9.66 7.44 -6.23
N PRO A 49 9.65 6.15 -5.85
CA PRO A 49 8.43 5.44 -5.47
C PRO A 49 7.79 6.02 -4.20
N LEU A 50 8.54 6.69 -3.32
CA LEU A 50 7.97 7.39 -2.17
C LEU A 50 7.17 8.61 -2.59
N VAL A 51 7.70 9.39 -3.54
CA VAL A 51 7.00 10.56 -4.08
C VAL A 51 5.72 10.10 -4.76
N HIS A 52 5.80 8.99 -5.49
CA HIS A 52 4.66 8.42 -6.17
C HIS A 52 3.58 7.94 -5.19
N PHE A 53 4.00 7.19 -4.18
CA PHE A 53 3.14 6.76 -3.09
C PHE A 53 2.49 7.97 -2.40
N SER A 54 3.24 9.01 -2.06
CA SER A 54 2.70 10.22 -1.42
C SER A 54 1.68 10.95 -2.29
N LYS A 55 1.90 11.03 -3.61
CA LYS A 55 0.97 11.68 -4.55
C LYS A 55 -0.36 10.93 -4.64
N HIS A 56 -0.34 9.60 -4.56
CA HIS A 56 -1.53 8.75 -4.65
C HIS A 56 -1.88 8.05 -3.33
N GLN A 57 -1.41 8.60 -2.20
CA GLN A 57 -1.47 7.94 -0.90
C GLN A 57 -2.89 7.57 -0.53
N LEU A 58 -3.84 8.48 -0.71
CA LEU A 58 -5.24 8.23 -0.36
C LEU A 58 -5.82 7.04 -1.15
N LYS A 59 -5.52 6.93 -2.45
CA LYS A 59 -6.00 5.81 -3.30
C LYS A 59 -5.37 4.49 -2.86
N LEU A 60 -4.05 4.47 -2.66
CA LEU A 60 -3.30 3.28 -2.24
C LEU A 60 -3.71 2.81 -0.84
N LEU A 61 -3.88 3.73 0.11
CA LEU A 61 -4.34 3.40 1.46
C LEU A 61 -5.78 2.85 1.45
N SER A 62 -6.67 3.39 0.62
CA SER A 62 -8.03 2.85 0.46
C SER A 62 -8.00 1.41 -0.08
N VAL A 63 -7.12 1.11 -1.03
CA VAL A 63 -6.94 -0.26 -1.56
C VAL A 63 -6.44 -1.20 -0.47
N ALA A 64 -5.44 -0.77 0.30
CA ALA A 64 -4.95 -1.54 1.44
C ALA A 64 -6.06 -1.77 2.47
N GLU A 65 -6.85 -0.75 2.80
CA GLU A 65 -7.98 -0.85 3.71
C GLU A 65 -9.01 -1.88 3.22
N GLN A 66 -9.43 -1.80 1.96
CA GLN A 66 -10.37 -2.77 1.37
C GLN A 66 -9.81 -4.21 1.43
N LYS A 67 -8.53 -4.39 1.13
CA LYS A 67 -7.88 -5.70 1.17
C LYS A 67 -7.80 -6.25 2.61
N ILE A 68 -7.55 -5.40 3.60
CA ILE A 68 -7.59 -5.77 5.03
C ILE A 68 -9.01 -6.18 5.44
N LEU A 69 -10.02 -5.39 5.05
CA LEU A 69 -11.43 -5.66 5.35
C LEU A 69 -11.92 -6.97 4.74
N ASN A 70 -11.39 -7.35 3.57
CA ASN A 70 -11.66 -8.63 2.91
C ASN A 70 -10.94 -9.83 3.57
N GLY A 71 -10.16 -9.61 4.63
CA GLY A 71 -9.51 -10.68 5.39
C GLY A 71 -8.23 -11.23 4.77
N HIS A 72 -7.64 -10.53 3.79
CA HIS A 72 -6.41 -10.97 3.10
C HIS A 72 -5.12 -10.49 3.79
N ALA A 73 -5.19 -10.02 5.04
CA ALA A 73 -4.00 -9.69 5.83
C ALA A 73 -3.38 -10.98 6.40
N HIS A 74 -2.19 -11.36 5.95
CA HIS A 74 -1.49 -12.56 6.41
C HIS A 74 -0.30 -12.20 7.29
N ALA A 75 -0.23 -12.75 8.51
CA ALA A 75 0.96 -12.70 9.36
C ALA A 75 1.51 -11.28 9.65
N SER A 76 0.63 -10.31 9.96
CA SER A 76 1.01 -8.91 10.28
C SER A 76 1.61 -8.13 9.11
N GLN A 77 1.49 -8.65 7.88
CA GLN A 77 1.81 -7.94 6.66
C GLN A 77 0.67 -8.10 5.66
N ILE A 78 0.47 -7.08 4.84
CA ILE A 78 -0.42 -7.15 3.69
C ILE A 78 0.34 -6.69 2.46
N GLN A 79 0.26 -7.49 1.40
CA GLN A 79 0.90 -7.17 0.13
C GLN A 79 -0.17 -6.69 -0.85
N ILE A 80 0.04 -5.55 -1.45
CA ILE A 80 -0.88 -4.89 -2.37
C ILE A 80 -0.25 -4.94 -3.76
N PHE A 81 -0.99 -5.54 -4.69
CA PHE A 81 -0.63 -5.69 -6.10
C PHE A 81 -1.63 -4.93 -6.97
N SER A 82 -1.32 -4.76 -8.26
CA SER A 82 -2.20 -4.11 -9.23
C SER A 82 -3.59 -4.74 -9.29
N ASN A 83 -3.70 -6.06 -9.10
CA ASN A 83 -4.97 -6.76 -9.10
C ASN A 83 -5.87 -6.43 -7.90
N ASP A 84 -5.33 -5.74 -6.88
CA ASP A 84 -6.12 -5.21 -5.76
C ASP A 84 -6.72 -3.83 -6.07
N LEU A 85 -6.27 -3.17 -7.14
CA LEU A 85 -6.87 -1.91 -7.56
C LEU A 85 -8.34 -2.14 -7.95
N PRO A 86 -9.26 -1.25 -7.55
CA PRO A 86 -10.62 -1.32 -8.05
C PRO A 86 -10.60 -1.15 -9.57
N ASN A 87 -11.20 -2.09 -10.29
CA ASN A 87 -11.56 -1.87 -11.69
C ASN A 87 -12.57 -0.73 -11.72
N ASP A 88 -12.23 0.35 -12.43
CA ASP A 88 -13.16 1.43 -12.78
C ASP A 88 -14.11 0.95 -13.90
#